data_AF-A0AAD4RXH5-F1
#
_entry.id   AF-A0AAD4RXH5-F1
#
_cell.length_a   1.000
_cell.length_b   1.000
_cell.length_c   1.000
_cell.angle_alpha   90.00
_cell.angle_beta   90.00
_cell.angle_gamma   90.00
#
_symmetry.space_group_name_H-M   'P 1'
#
loop_
_entity.id
_entity.type
_entity.pdbx_description
1 polymer ?
#
loop_
_entity_poly.entity_id
_entity_poly.type
_entity_poly.pdbx_seq_one_letter_code
_entity_poly.pdbx_strand_id
1 'polypeptide(L)'
;MAVKASLDSDVYILNSLIHFYAACGNLNQAYKLFLKIPERDVVSWNTMITAFAQADYPDEALELFRGMEEENMKPNDVTMVSVLSACSKKSNLEFGRWVHTYIEKNGIEGDLILNNALLDMYIKCRSLEDAKCFFGKMPEKDPVSWTTMLVGYASFGEFDAARRVFDEMPSQDIAAWNSLISAYEQSGQPRQALAIFNELQMSKKAKPDQVTLVSTLSACAQLGATDLGGWIHVYMKKQGIKLNCHLTTSLIDMYAKCGDLEKALEVFRFAERKDVYVWSAMIAGLAMHGRGRDAVDLFLDMKNTKVKPNEVTFTNVLCACSHAGLVEEGRIYFNQMLPVYGVTPQTKHYACMVDILGRAGLLEDAMELIERMPIVSGASVWGALLGACRTHGNVDLAEHACKRLLELEPRNHGAYVLLSNVYAKCGKWEEVSRLRKVMRDAGIQKEPGCSLIEVDGVIHEFLVGDNSHPRSKMIYTKLEEIASRLKSVGYVPNKSQVLQDIEDEDVKEQALYLHSEKLAIAYGLISTNSPAPVRVVKNLRVCGDCHSVAKLISRVYDREILLRDRYRFHHFKGGHCSCMDYW
;
A
#
# COMPACT_ATOMS: atom_id res chain seq x y z
N MET A 1 19.55 44.26 -10.61
CA MET A 1 20.69 45.09 -10.15
C MET A 1 21.99 44.74 -10.86
N ALA A 2 22.32 43.46 -11.13
CA ALA A 2 23.54 43.07 -11.87
C ALA A 2 23.66 43.66 -13.30
N VAL A 3 22.55 43.75 -14.06
CA VAL A 3 22.53 44.28 -15.44
C VAL A 3 22.88 45.78 -15.53
N LYS A 4 22.84 46.52 -14.42
CA LYS A 4 23.14 47.97 -14.40
C LYS A 4 24.59 48.31 -14.03
N ALA A 5 25.43 47.32 -13.73
CA ALA A 5 26.76 47.53 -13.12
C ALA A 5 27.95 47.02 -13.95
N SER A 6 27.77 46.65 -15.23
CA SER A 6 28.85 46.10 -16.09
C SER A 6 29.52 44.84 -15.50
N LEU A 7 28.72 44.00 -14.85
CA LEU A 7 29.10 42.71 -14.24
C LEU A 7 28.51 41.53 -15.03
N ASP A 8 28.12 41.77 -16.28
CA ASP A 8 27.38 40.87 -17.17
C ASP A 8 28.25 39.78 -17.81
N SER A 9 29.57 39.83 -17.63
CA SER A 9 30.54 38.84 -18.10
C SER A 9 31.29 38.11 -16.98
N ASP A 10 31.01 38.41 -15.71
CA ASP A 10 31.68 37.76 -14.58
C ASP A 10 31.10 36.34 -14.35
N VAL A 11 31.94 35.33 -14.57
CA VAL A 11 31.58 33.90 -14.45
C VAL A 11 31.06 33.56 -13.05
N TYR A 12 31.58 34.18 -11.98
CA TYR A 12 31.13 33.90 -10.61
C TYR A 12 29.71 34.43 -10.35
N ILE A 13 29.40 35.62 -10.89
CA ILE A 13 28.08 36.22 -10.79
C ILE A 13 27.07 35.43 -11.64
N LEU A 14 27.47 35.02 -12.85
CA LEU A 14 26.64 34.20 -13.72
C LEU A 14 26.37 32.82 -13.10
N ASN A 15 27.37 32.15 -12.53
CA ASN A 15 27.20 30.87 -11.81
C ASN A 15 26.25 31.00 -10.62
N SER A 16 26.37 32.08 -9.84
CA SER A 16 25.46 32.36 -8.73
C SER A 16 24.02 32.59 -9.19
N LEU A 17 23.82 33.29 -10.31
CA LEU A 17 22.50 33.51 -10.90
C LEU A 17 21.91 32.22 -11.48
N ILE A 18 22.73 31.38 -12.13
CA ILE A 18 22.32 30.07 -12.63
C ILE A 18 21.82 29.22 -11.46
N HIS A 19 22.60 29.11 -10.39
CA HIS A 19 22.20 28.39 -9.18
C HIS A 19 20.89 28.93 -8.59
N PHE A 20 20.74 30.25 -8.52
CA PHE A 20 19.51 30.88 -8.04
C PHE A 20 18.28 30.49 -8.89
N TYR A 21 18.36 30.64 -10.22
CA TYR A 21 17.25 30.29 -11.09
C TYR A 21 16.93 28.79 -11.07
N ALA A 22 17.96 27.93 -11.01
CA ALA A 22 17.82 26.49 -10.87
C ALA A 22 17.11 26.10 -9.57
N ALA A 23 17.52 26.67 -8.43
CA ALA A 23 16.88 26.43 -7.13
C ALA A 23 15.42 26.90 -7.09
N CYS A 24 15.06 27.90 -7.88
CA CYS A 24 13.68 28.34 -8.07
C CYS A 24 12.87 27.50 -9.08
N GLY A 25 13.46 26.43 -9.65
CA GLY A 25 12.83 25.58 -10.66
C GLY A 25 12.72 26.22 -12.06
N ASN A 26 13.35 27.37 -12.29
CA ASN A 26 13.33 28.06 -13.58
C ASN A 26 14.55 27.69 -14.43
N LEU A 27 14.60 26.42 -14.84
CA LEU A 27 15.73 25.86 -15.60
C LEU A 27 15.95 26.57 -16.94
N ASN A 28 14.89 27.06 -17.58
CA ASN A 28 14.98 27.78 -18.85
C ASN A 28 15.79 29.08 -18.72
N GLN A 29 15.61 29.84 -17.64
CA GLN A 29 16.40 31.05 -17.41
C GLN A 29 17.82 30.73 -16.97
N ALA A 30 18.00 29.68 -16.16
CA ALA A 30 19.32 29.18 -15.79
C ALA A 30 20.12 28.78 -17.05
N TYR A 31 19.53 28.00 -17.96
CA TYR A 31 20.15 27.57 -19.20
C TYR A 31 20.47 28.73 -20.14
N LYS A 32 19.60 29.74 -20.23
CA LYS A 32 19.89 30.96 -21.01
C LYS A 32 21.09 31.74 -20.47
N LEU A 33 21.29 31.77 -19.15
CA LEU A 33 22.47 32.40 -18.55
C LEU A 33 23.72 31.55 -18.77
N PHE A 34 23.60 30.24 -18.66
CA PHE A 34 24.68 29.30 -18.96
C PHE A 34 25.22 29.46 -20.39
N LEU A 35 24.33 29.61 -21.37
CA LEU A 35 24.74 29.85 -22.76
C LEU A 35 25.46 31.20 -22.97
N LYS A 36 25.23 32.19 -22.10
CA LYS A 36 25.87 33.52 -22.17
C LYS A 36 27.27 33.58 -21.56
N ILE A 37 27.67 32.57 -20.80
CA ILE A 37 29.02 32.50 -20.23
C ILE A 37 30.01 32.28 -21.39
N PRO A 38 30.97 33.20 -21.63
CA PRO A 38 31.92 33.07 -22.74
C PRO A 38 32.89 31.90 -22.57
N GLU A 39 33.40 31.71 -21.34
CA GLU A 39 34.28 30.62 -20.94
C GLU A 39 33.69 29.93 -19.71
N ARG A 40 33.16 28.73 -19.90
CA ARG A 40 32.47 27.98 -18.84
C ARG A 40 33.48 27.18 -18.04
N ASP A 41 33.46 27.37 -16.73
CA ASP A 41 34.23 26.56 -15.80
C ASP A 41 33.46 25.29 -15.37
N VAL A 42 34.14 24.41 -14.63
CA VAL A 42 33.54 23.18 -14.08
C VAL A 42 32.30 23.50 -13.22
N VAL A 43 32.30 24.62 -12.50
CA VAL A 43 31.17 25.05 -11.66
C VAL A 43 29.94 25.39 -12.51
N SER A 44 30.12 26.07 -13.65
CA SER A 44 29.06 26.40 -14.61
C SER A 44 28.35 25.13 -15.09
N TRP A 45 29.13 24.13 -15.53
CA TRP A 45 28.64 22.85 -16.01
C TRP A 45 27.98 22.03 -14.91
N ASN A 46 28.63 21.89 -13.75
CA ASN A 46 28.10 21.14 -12.61
C ASN A 46 26.77 21.68 -12.13
N THR A 47 26.62 23.00 -12.07
CA THR A 47 25.38 23.63 -11.63
C THR A 47 24.23 23.27 -12.59
N MET A 48 24.46 23.32 -13.89
CA MET A 48 23.42 22.98 -14.88
C MET A 48 23.10 21.48 -14.91
N ILE A 49 24.12 20.61 -14.93
CA ILE A 49 23.93 19.14 -14.93
C ILE A 49 23.15 18.72 -13.68
N THR A 50 23.54 19.25 -12.51
CA THR A 50 22.86 18.95 -11.24
C THR A 50 21.43 19.48 -11.24
N ALA A 51 21.20 20.68 -11.77
CA ALA A 51 19.86 21.27 -11.84
C ALA A 51 18.91 20.42 -12.69
N PHE A 52 19.32 20.00 -13.89
CA PHE A 52 18.51 19.15 -14.75
C PHE A 52 18.33 17.74 -14.16
N ALA A 53 19.39 17.14 -13.60
CA ALA A 53 19.31 15.83 -12.95
C ALA A 53 18.33 15.85 -11.77
N GLN A 54 18.34 16.89 -10.94
CA GLN A 54 17.43 17.03 -9.80
C GLN A 54 15.98 17.30 -10.24
N ALA A 55 15.79 18.13 -11.28
CA ALA A 55 14.47 18.51 -11.78
C ALA A 55 13.77 17.48 -12.68
N ASP A 56 14.29 16.27 -12.74
CA ASP A 56 13.71 15.12 -13.47
C ASP A 56 13.80 15.19 -15.00
N TYR A 57 14.87 15.84 -15.47
CA TYR A 57 15.26 15.94 -16.88
C TYR A 57 16.61 15.21 -17.09
N PRO A 58 16.63 13.86 -16.98
CA PRO A 58 17.88 13.11 -17.02
C PRO A 58 18.55 13.15 -18.39
N ASP A 59 17.80 13.29 -19.48
CA ASP A 59 18.37 13.31 -20.83
C ASP A 59 19.16 14.61 -21.08
N GLU A 60 18.59 15.74 -20.70
CA GLU A 60 19.22 17.06 -20.78
C GLU A 60 20.48 17.13 -19.90
N ALA A 61 20.45 16.50 -18.71
CA ALA A 61 21.62 16.40 -17.84
C ALA A 61 22.75 15.59 -18.49
N LEU A 62 22.42 14.49 -19.18
CA LEU A 62 23.40 13.65 -19.88
C LEU A 62 23.93 14.32 -21.16
N GLU A 63 23.12 15.10 -21.86
CA GLU A 63 23.55 15.92 -23.00
C GLU A 63 24.53 17.01 -22.57
N LEU A 64 24.25 17.70 -21.45
CA LEU A 64 25.17 18.67 -20.89
C LEU A 64 26.51 18.06 -20.48
N PHE A 65 26.50 16.84 -19.92
CA PHE A 65 27.74 16.12 -19.62
C PHE A 65 28.55 15.82 -20.89
N ARG A 66 27.90 15.42 -21.99
CA ARG A 66 28.59 15.23 -23.28
C ARG A 66 29.16 16.54 -23.81
N GLY A 67 28.42 17.64 -23.71
CA GLY A 67 28.89 18.97 -24.10
C GLY A 67 30.11 19.43 -23.31
N MET A 68 30.16 19.13 -22.01
CA MET A 68 31.31 19.40 -21.15
C MET A 68 32.58 18.68 -21.67
N GLU A 69 32.45 17.39 -22.03
CA GLU A 69 33.54 16.61 -22.61
C GLU A 69 33.98 17.13 -23.99
N GLU A 70 33.02 17.53 -24.84
CA GLU A 70 33.30 18.09 -26.17
C GLU A 70 34.08 19.42 -26.10
N GLU A 71 33.85 20.21 -25.05
CA GLU A 71 34.63 21.42 -24.73
C GLU A 71 35.97 21.10 -24.02
N ASN A 72 36.36 19.81 -23.92
CA ASN A 72 37.56 19.32 -23.24
C ASN A 72 37.65 19.70 -21.74
N MET A 73 36.51 19.93 -21.10
CA MET A 73 36.43 20.23 -19.67
C MET A 73 36.35 18.94 -18.87
N LYS A 74 37.32 18.70 -17.98
CA LYS A 74 37.38 17.47 -17.19
C LYS A 74 36.30 17.43 -16.09
N PRO A 75 35.42 16.42 -16.06
CA PRO A 75 34.46 16.18 -14.98
C PRO A 75 35.18 15.92 -13.66
N ASN A 76 34.55 16.34 -12.57
CA ASN A 76 34.97 15.99 -11.22
C ASN A 76 33.93 15.08 -10.53
N ASP A 77 34.23 14.68 -9.31
CA ASP A 77 33.34 13.92 -8.42
C ASP A 77 31.90 14.45 -8.40
N VAL A 78 31.72 15.77 -8.24
CA VAL A 78 30.39 16.42 -8.23
C VAL A 78 29.67 16.24 -9.56
N THR A 79 30.38 16.39 -10.69
CA THR A 79 29.80 16.12 -12.02
C THR A 79 29.30 14.68 -12.09
N MET A 80 30.13 13.73 -11.66
CA MET A 80 29.85 12.30 -11.79
C MET A 80 28.69 11.85 -10.90
N VAL A 81 28.56 12.38 -9.68
CA VAL A 81 27.38 12.14 -8.81
C VAL A 81 26.09 12.55 -9.51
N SER A 82 26.06 13.72 -10.13
CA SER A 82 24.88 14.22 -10.84
C SER A 82 24.55 13.39 -12.09
N VAL A 83 25.57 12.97 -12.84
CA VAL A 83 25.42 12.07 -13.99
C VAL A 83 24.89 10.71 -13.55
N LEU A 84 25.42 10.12 -12.49
CA LEU A 84 24.96 8.84 -11.94
C LEU A 84 23.52 8.91 -11.44
N SER A 85 23.14 10.02 -10.81
CA SER A 85 21.74 10.29 -10.43
C SER A 85 20.82 10.32 -11.66
N ALA A 86 21.24 10.97 -12.76
CA ALA A 86 20.49 10.96 -14.02
C ALA A 86 20.38 9.53 -14.61
N CYS A 87 21.46 8.74 -14.57
CA CYS A 87 21.44 7.33 -14.98
C CYS A 87 20.44 6.51 -14.18
N SER A 88 20.45 6.69 -12.86
CA SER A 88 19.56 6.02 -11.90
C SER A 88 18.09 6.30 -12.23
N LYS A 89 17.77 7.57 -12.47
CA LYS A 89 16.41 8.01 -12.84
C LYS A 89 15.93 7.41 -14.17
N LYS A 90 16.83 7.34 -15.17
CA LYS A 90 16.51 6.72 -16.47
C LYS A 90 16.56 5.18 -16.43
N SER A 91 17.02 4.59 -15.32
CA SER A 91 17.34 3.15 -15.23
C SER A 91 18.30 2.69 -16.35
N ASN A 92 19.24 3.55 -16.76
CA ASN A 92 20.15 3.29 -17.87
C ASN A 92 21.44 2.60 -17.37
N LEU A 93 21.37 1.29 -17.18
CA LEU A 93 22.47 0.49 -16.64
C LEU A 93 23.73 0.54 -17.51
N GLU A 94 23.58 0.46 -18.83
CA GLU A 94 24.72 0.42 -19.76
C GLU A 94 25.51 1.72 -19.73
N PHE A 95 24.81 2.87 -19.73
CA PHE A 95 25.49 4.15 -19.58
C PHE A 95 26.08 4.31 -18.17
N GLY A 96 25.40 3.85 -17.13
CA GLY A 96 25.94 3.83 -15.76
C GLY A 96 27.24 3.02 -15.61
N ARG A 97 27.34 1.85 -16.25
CA ARG A 97 28.57 1.03 -16.31
C ARG A 97 29.70 1.74 -17.05
N TRP A 98 29.35 2.42 -18.15
CA TRP A 98 30.31 3.23 -18.90
C TRP A 98 30.83 4.39 -18.03
N VAL A 99 29.95 5.09 -17.32
CA VAL A 99 30.30 6.18 -16.38
C VAL A 99 31.20 5.66 -15.27
N HIS A 100 30.90 4.50 -14.67
CA HIS A 100 31.78 3.89 -13.67
C HIS A 100 33.18 3.58 -14.24
N THR A 101 33.25 3.00 -15.43
CA THR A 101 34.53 2.74 -16.12
C THR A 101 35.28 4.05 -16.42
N TYR A 102 34.56 5.11 -16.75
CA TYR A 102 35.13 6.45 -16.99
C TYR A 102 35.76 7.03 -15.71
N ILE A 103 35.09 6.92 -14.56
CA ILE A 103 35.61 7.36 -13.25
C ILE A 103 36.96 6.68 -12.97
N GLU A 104 37.01 5.35 -13.11
CA GLU A 104 38.23 4.57 -12.88
C GLU A 104 39.36 4.94 -13.85
N LYS A 105 39.07 5.03 -15.16
CA LYS A 105 40.08 5.31 -16.18
C LYS A 105 40.67 6.72 -16.09
N ASN A 106 39.89 7.69 -15.64
CA ASN A 106 40.33 9.07 -15.50
C ASN A 106 40.89 9.39 -14.10
N GLY A 107 40.96 8.40 -13.21
CA GLY A 107 41.52 8.58 -11.87
C GLY A 107 40.74 9.60 -11.04
N ILE A 108 39.42 9.71 -11.26
CA ILE A 108 38.55 10.53 -10.41
C ILE A 108 38.46 9.82 -9.06
N GLU A 109 39.01 10.45 -8.03
CA GLU A 109 39.08 9.86 -6.69
C GLU A 109 37.68 9.56 -6.16
N GLY A 110 37.43 8.27 -5.88
CA GLY A 110 36.14 7.80 -5.37
C GLY A 110 36.03 8.07 -3.88
N ASP A 111 35.56 9.26 -3.52
CA ASP A 111 35.14 9.55 -2.16
C ASP A 111 33.87 8.75 -1.79
N LEU A 112 33.49 8.77 -0.51
CA LEU A 112 32.30 8.04 -0.04
C LEU A 112 31.01 8.51 -0.74
N ILE A 113 30.92 9.80 -1.13
CA ILE A 113 29.75 10.35 -1.80
C ILE A 113 29.61 9.74 -3.21
N LEU A 114 30.68 9.76 -3.99
CA LEU A 114 30.70 9.20 -5.35
C LEU A 114 30.49 7.69 -5.34
N ASN A 115 31.12 6.97 -4.40
CA ASN A 115 30.94 5.53 -4.25
C ASN A 115 29.49 5.18 -3.86
N ASN A 116 28.88 5.95 -2.95
CA ASN A 116 27.47 5.76 -2.59
C ASN A 116 26.53 6.06 -3.77
N ALA A 117 26.84 7.04 -4.61
CA ALA A 117 26.09 7.33 -5.84
C ALA A 117 26.21 6.19 -6.87
N LEU A 118 27.39 5.56 -6.99
CA LEU A 118 27.59 4.37 -7.83
C LEU A 118 26.75 3.18 -7.34
N LEU A 119 26.73 2.92 -6.03
CA LEU A 119 25.89 1.88 -5.43
C LEU A 119 24.40 2.11 -5.71
N ASP A 120 23.91 3.32 -5.43
CA ASP A 120 22.51 3.70 -5.66
C ASP A 120 22.14 3.56 -7.14
N MET A 121 23.03 3.96 -8.04
CA MET A 121 22.85 3.79 -9.48
C MET A 121 22.71 2.32 -9.88
N TYR A 122 23.61 1.45 -9.43
CA TYR A 122 23.51 0.03 -9.75
C TYR A 122 22.22 -0.60 -9.22
N ILE A 123 21.83 -0.28 -8.00
CA ILE A 123 20.59 -0.77 -7.39
C ILE A 123 19.37 -0.29 -8.18
N LYS A 124 19.25 1.01 -8.47
CA LYS A 124 18.11 1.59 -9.21
C LYS A 124 18.06 1.11 -10.66
N CYS A 125 19.21 0.87 -11.28
CA CYS A 125 19.33 0.26 -12.60
C CYS A 125 19.13 -1.27 -12.60
N ARG A 126 18.59 -1.83 -11.50
CA ARG A 126 18.22 -3.25 -11.36
C ARG A 126 19.41 -4.23 -11.47
N SER A 127 20.64 -3.79 -11.19
CA SER A 127 21.83 -4.65 -11.16
C SER A 127 22.37 -4.83 -9.74
N LEU A 128 21.73 -5.72 -8.97
CA LEU A 128 22.17 -6.01 -7.60
C LEU A 128 23.55 -6.68 -7.56
N GLU A 129 23.89 -7.50 -8.55
CA GLU A 129 25.19 -8.19 -8.60
C GLU A 129 26.37 -7.22 -8.79
N ASP A 130 26.21 -6.21 -9.66
CA ASP A 130 27.22 -5.16 -9.81
C ASP A 130 27.37 -4.35 -8.51
N ALA A 131 26.24 -4.03 -7.84
CA ALA A 131 26.26 -3.34 -6.56
C ALA A 131 26.96 -4.17 -5.46
N LYS A 132 26.67 -5.47 -5.35
CA LYS A 132 27.33 -6.40 -4.40
C LYS A 132 28.85 -6.45 -4.65
N CYS A 133 29.24 -6.62 -5.92
CA CYS A 133 30.63 -6.68 -6.32
C CYS A 133 31.38 -5.37 -5.98
N PHE A 134 30.77 -4.22 -6.29
CA PHE A 134 31.34 -2.92 -6.00
C PHE A 134 31.43 -2.66 -4.49
N PHE A 135 30.34 -2.90 -3.74
CA PHE A 135 30.31 -2.78 -2.29
C PHE A 135 31.42 -3.61 -1.63
N GLY A 136 31.61 -4.86 -2.07
CA GLY A 136 32.70 -5.72 -1.58
C GLY A 136 34.10 -5.12 -1.77
N LYS A 137 34.32 -4.39 -2.87
CA LYS A 137 35.60 -3.75 -3.22
C LYS A 137 35.83 -2.39 -2.55
N MET A 138 34.79 -1.74 -2.02
CA MET A 138 34.94 -0.43 -1.36
C MET A 138 35.90 -0.52 -0.16
N PRO A 139 36.98 0.29 -0.12
CA PRO A 139 37.98 0.24 0.95
C PRO A 139 37.41 0.72 2.29
N GLU A 140 36.58 1.77 2.24
CA GLU A 140 35.85 2.30 3.38
C GLU A 140 34.35 2.28 3.07
N LYS A 141 33.53 2.09 4.10
CA LYS A 141 32.06 2.03 4.02
C LYS A 141 31.49 2.84 5.17
N ASP A 142 30.66 3.82 4.85
CA ASP A 142 29.97 4.61 5.85
C ASP A 142 28.54 4.08 6.08
N PRO A 143 27.81 4.57 7.09
CA PRO A 143 26.42 4.15 7.32
C PRO A 143 25.51 4.29 6.09
N VAL A 144 25.80 5.25 5.21
CA VAL A 144 25.06 5.44 3.95
C VAL A 144 25.33 4.29 2.98
N SER A 145 26.58 3.84 2.80
CA SER A 145 26.91 2.67 1.97
C SER A 145 26.14 1.43 2.42
N TRP A 146 26.13 1.16 3.73
CA TRP A 146 25.41 0.02 4.31
C TRP A 146 23.90 0.14 4.13
N THR A 147 23.34 1.33 4.39
CA THR A 147 21.90 1.58 4.24
C THR A 147 21.45 1.47 2.79
N THR A 148 22.26 1.95 1.83
CA THR A 148 22.00 1.80 0.39
C THR A 148 21.96 0.33 -0.01
N MET A 149 22.91 -0.50 0.46
CA MET A 149 22.86 -1.95 0.21
C MET A 149 21.66 -2.63 0.86
N LEU A 150 21.29 -2.24 2.09
CA LEU A 150 20.10 -2.76 2.78
C LEU A 150 18.83 -2.50 1.97
N VAL A 151 18.63 -1.26 1.52
CA VAL A 151 17.50 -0.86 0.68
C VAL A 151 17.56 -1.58 -0.67
N GLY A 152 18.77 -1.75 -1.21
CA GLY A 152 19.04 -2.58 -2.39
C GLY A 152 18.48 -3.97 -2.23
N TYR A 153 18.99 -4.77 -1.29
CA TYR A 153 18.51 -6.13 -1.05
C TYR A 153 16.99 -6.19 -0.82
N ALA A 154 16.43 -5.28 -0.03
CA ALA A 154 15.00 -5.18 0.21
C ALA A 154 14.19 -4.96 -1.07
N SER A 155 14.64 -4.06 -1.96
CA SER A 155 13.96 -3.74 -3.22
C SER A 155 13.94 -4.89 -4.25
N PHE A 156 14.84 -5.87 -4.09
CA PHE A 156 14.88 -7.12 -4.86
C PHE A 156 14.17 -8.29 -4.14
N GLY A 157 13.62 -8.06 -2.95
CA GLY A 157 12.93 -9.08 -2.15
C GLY A 157 13.86 -10.02 -1.38
N GLU A 158 15.17 -9.76 -1.35
CA GLU A 158 16.16 -10.55 -0.61
C GLU A 158 16.21 -10.11 0.87
N PHE A 159 15.10 -10.26 1.60
CA PHE A 159 14.97 -9.73 2.98
C PHE A 159 15.94 -10.37 3.98
N ASP A 160 16.27 -11.65 3.83
CA ASP A 160 17.27 -12.29 4.69
C ASP A 160 18.66 -11.68 4.48
N ALA A 161 19.00 -11.31 3.24
CA ALA A 161 20.24 -10.62 2.95
C ALA A 161 20.21 -9.19 3.48
N ALA A 162 19.08 -8.48 3.33
CA ALA A 162 18.89 -7.15 3.92
C ALA A 162 19.07 -7.18 5.45
N ARG A 163 18.53 -8.20 6.13
CA ARG A 163 18.73 -8.40 7.58
C ARG A 163 20.19 -8.69 7.92
N ARG A 164 20.89 -9.54 7.17
CA ARG A 164 22.32 -9.81 7.39
C ARG A 164 23.16 -8.54 7.25
N VAL A 165 22.93 -7.74 6.21
CA VAL A 165 23.63 -6.45 6.01
C VAL A 165 23.35 -5.50 7.18
N PHE A 166 22.13 -5.48 7.70
CA PHE A 166 21.79 -4.70 8.89
C PHE A 166 22.49 -5.19 10.16
N ASP A 167 22.66 -6.50 10.35
CA ASP A 167 23.33 -7.05 11.52
C ASP A 167 24.85 -6.88 11.46
N GLU A 168 25.43 -6.91 10.26
CA GLU A 168 26.87 -6.71 10.02
C GLU A 168 27.29 -5.23 10.07
N MET A 169 26.34 -4.29 9.97
CA MET A 169 26.68 -2.87 9.92
C MET A 169 27.33 -2.40 11.23
N PRO A 170 28.45 -1.63 11.18
CA PRO A 170 29.15 -1.22 12.41
C PRO A 170 28.32 -0.36 13.36
N SER A 171 27.42 0.47 12.81
CA SER A 171 26.53 1.34 13.57
C SER A 171 25.14 1.37 12.95
N GLN A 172 24.17 0.77 13.65
CA GLN A 172 22.75 0.81 13.32
C GLN A 172 22.14 2.13 13.78
N ASP A 173 22.29 3.18 12.96
CA ASP A 173 21.63 4.45 13.18
C ASP A 173 20.13 4.40 12.84
N ILE A 174 19.38 5.46 13.18
CA ILE A 174 17.93 5.49 12.97
C ILE A 174 17.54 5.38 11.48
N ALA A 175 18.42 5.82 10.56
CA ALA A 175 18.16 5.70 9.13
C ALA A 175 18.15 4.24 8.68
N ALA A 176 19.09 3.43 9.16
CA ALA A 176 19.11 1.99 8.87
C ALA A 176 17.89 1.26 9.46
N TRP A 177 17.49 1.59 10.70
CA TRP A 177 16.26 1.04 11.31
C TRP A 177 15.03 1.40 10.48
N ASN A 178 14.90 2.67 10.08
CA ASN A 178 13.79 3.16 9.27
C ASN A 178 13.72 2.46 7.90
N SER A 179 14.87 2.26 7.25
CA SER A 179 14.96 1.53 6.00
C SER A 179 14.49 0.08 6.14
N LEU A 180 14.91 -0.61 7.20
CA LEU A 180 14.54 -2.00 7.42
C LEU A 180 13.04 -2.16 7.77
N ILE A 181 12.51 -1.32 8.66
CA ILE A 181 11.08 -1.34 9.04
C ILE A 181 10.20 -1.03 7.82
N SER A 182 10.55 0.00 7.06
CA SER A 182 9.78 0.41 5.88
C SER A 182 9.87 -0.64 4.76
N ALA A 183 11.02 -1.29 4.59
CA ALA A 183 11.17 -2.40 3.64
C ALA A 183 10.24 -3.58 3.95
N TYR A 184 10.21 -4.03 5.21
CA TYR A 184 9.29 -5.10 5.63
C TYR A 184 7.81 -4.68 5.52
N GLU A 185 7.48 -3.44 5.85
CA GLU A 185 6.11 -2.93 5.72
C GLU A 185 5.65 -2.88 4.26
N GLN A 186 6.45 -2.30 3.37
CA GLN A 186 6.12 -2.14 1.95
C GLN A 186 6.09 -3.46 1.17
N SER A 187 6.78 -4.48 1.67
CA SER A 187 6.79 -5.83 1.09
C SER A 187 5.65 -6.72 1.58
N GLY A 188 4.72 -6.19 2.37
CA GLY A 188 3.59 -6.96 2.90
C GLY A 188 3.99 -7.92 4.03
N GLN A 189 5.08 -7.63 4.74
CA GLN A 189 5.57 -8.37 5.91
C GLN A 189 5.44 -7.52 7.20
N PRO A 190 4.23 -7.09 7.58
CA PRO A 190 4.05 -6.17 8.71
C PRO A 190 4.45 -6.78 10.06
N ARG A 191 4.42 -8.11 10.23
CA ARG A 191 4.86 -8.74 11.50
C ARG A 191 6.35 -8.55 11.72
N GLN A 192 7.14 -8.76 10.68
CA GLN A 192 8.57 -8.54 10.68
C GLN A 192 8.86 -7.06 10.95
N ALA A 193 8.15 -6.14 10.31
CA ALA A 193 8.28 -4.71 10.58
C ALA A 193 8.05 -4.37 12.08
N LEU A 194 7.02 -4.94 12.71
CA LEU A 194 6.77 -4.74 14.15
C LEU A 194 7.82 -5.43 15.04
N ALA A 195 8.37 -6.58 14.63
CA ALA A 195 9.45 -7.25 15.35
C ALA A 195 10.73 -6.38 15.36
N ILE A 196 11.10 -5.81 14.21
CA ILE A 196 12.22 -4.87 14.09
C ILE A 196 11.96 -3.61 14.92
N PHE A 197 10.74 -3.09 14.94
CA PHE A 197 10.38 -1.96 15.80
C PHE A 197 10.57 -2.27 17.29
N ASN A 198 10.20 -3.48 17.74
CA ASN A 198 10.44 -3.91 19.11
C ASN A 198 11.95 -4.02 19.42
N GLU A 199 12.76 -4.51 18.48
CA GLU A 199 14.23 -4.50 18.63
C GLU A 199 14.78 -3.07 18.76
N LEU A 200 14.28 -2.12 17.94
CA LEU A 200 14.64 -0.71 18.03
C LEU A 200 14.26 -0.11 19.40
N GLN A 201 13.08 -0.43 19.94
CA GLN A 201 12.67 0.05 21.27
C GLN A 201 13.60 -0.43 22.39
N MET A 202 14.18 -1.63 22.24
CA MET A 202 15.13 -2.20 23.19
C MET A 202 16.56 -1.69 22.98
N SER A 203 16.85 -1.08 21.83
CA SER A 203 18.15 -0.48 21.52
C SER A 203 18.38 0.79 22.33
N LYS A 204 19.59 0.92 22.90
CA LYS A 204 20.04 2.16 23.54
C LYS A 204 20.63 3.18 22.56
N LYS A 205 20.87 2.76 21.30
CA LYS A 205 21.64 3.55 20.32
C LYS A 205 20.77 4.52 19.52
N ALA A 206 19.50 4.22 19.33
CA ALA A 206 18.57 5.00 18.53
C ALA A 206 17.20 5.07 19.20
N LYS A 207 16.43 6.11 18.89
CA LYS A 207 15.04 6.25 19.33
C LYS A 207 14.13 6.36 18.10
N PRO A 208 12.91 5.82 18.16
CA PRO A 208 11.93 5.99 17.10
C PRO A 208 11.71 7.46 16.76
N ASP A 209 11.86 7.80 15.48
CA ASP A 209 11.56 9.11 14.94
C ASP A 209 10.23 9.10 14.16
N GLN A 210 9.88 10.22 13.55
CA GLN A 210 8.64 10.33 12.80
C GLN A 210 8.52 9.28 11.67
N VAL A 211 9.61 8.99 10.94
CA VAL A 211 9.59 8.03 9.83
C VAL A 211 9.37 6.62 10.38
N THR A 212 10.04 6.27 11.49
CA THR A 212 9.80 5.01 12.21
C THR A 212 8.32 4.83 12.55
N LEU A 213 7.72 5.88 13.13
CA LEU A 213 6.35 5.82 13.64
C LEU A 213 5.32 5.70 12.52
N VAL A 214 5.51 6.37 11.38
CA VAL A 214 4.63 6.22 10.21
C VAL A 214 4.62 4.78 9.71
N SER A 215 5.79 4.20 9.45
CA SER A 215 5.88 2.81 8.95
C SER A 215 5.35 1.80 9.96
N THR A 216 5.61 2.01 11.25
CA THR A 216 5.11 1.12 12.31
C THR A 216 3.59 1.23 12.47
N LEU A 217 3.01 2.43 12.40
CA LEU A 217 1.55 2.63 12.43
C LEU A 217 0.88 1.97 11.22
N SER A 218 1.48 2.03 10.04
CA SER A 218 0.99 1.33 8.85
C SER A 218 0.98 -0.19 9.05
N ALA A 219 2.07 -0.76 9.58
CA ALA A 219 2.14 -2.17 9.92
C ALA A 219 1.07 -2.59 10.98
N CYS A 220 0.84 -1.74 11.99
CA CYS A 220 -0.25 -1.94 12.96
C CYS A 220 -1.62 -1.95 12.26
N ALA A 221 -1.85 -1.01 11.34
CA ALA A 221 -3.07 -0.92 10.56
C ALA A 221 -3.31 -2.19 9.71
N GLN A 222 -2.26 -2.74 9.10
CA GLN A 222 -2.36 -3.99 8.33
C GLN A 222 -2.74 -5.19 9.20
N LEU A 223 -2.19 -5.28 10.42
CA LEU A 223 -2.42 -6.41 11.32
C LEU A 223 -3.62 -6.26 12.26
N GLY A 224 -4.18 -5.05 12.39
CA GLY A 224 -5.20 -4.75 13.39
C GLY A 224 -4.63 -4.62 14.82
N ALA A 225 -3.37 -4.23 14.95
CA ALA A 225 -2.65 -4.10 16.23
C ALA A 225 -3.01 -2.77 16.93
N THR A 226 -4.18 -2.74 17.54
CA THR A 226 -4.77 -1.59 18.24
C THR A 226 -3.98 -1.21 19.49
N ASP A 227 -3.49 -2.19 20.25
CA ASP A 227 -2.79 -1.93 21.51
C ASP A 227 -1.44 -1.25 21.25
N LEU A 228 -0.66 -1.78 20.30
CA LEU A 228 0.61 -1.18 19.91
C LEU A 228 0.41 0.20 19.25
N GLY A 229 -0.58 0.34 18.36
CA GLY A 229 -0.93 1.63 17.77
C GLY A 229 -1.37 2.67 18.80
N GLY A 230 -2.13 2.24 19.81
CA GLY A 230 -2.51 3.05 20.97
C GLY A 230 -1.30 3.46 21.81
N TRP A 231 -0.40 2.54 22.09
CA TRP A 231 0.86 2.81 22.79
C TRP A 231 1.72 3.83 22.04
N ILE A 232 1.85 3.70 20.72
CA ILE A 232 2.59 4.66 19.87
C ILE A 232 1.97 6.06 19.99
N HIS A 233 0.65 6.18 19.92
CA HIS A 233 -0.03 7.46 20.06
C HIS A 233 0.24 8.11 21.43
N VAL A 234 0.25 7.33 22.51
CA VAL A 234 0.62 7.81 23.86
C VAL A 234 2.11 8.18 23.94
N TYR A 235 2.99 7.37 23.35
CA TYR A 235 4.43 7.63 23.27
C TYR A 235 4.71 8.99 22.61
N MET A 236 4.05 9.28 21.48
CA MET A 236 4.18 10.56 20.78
C MET A 236 3.82 11.75 21.67
N LYS A 237 2.69 11.64 22.40
CA LYS A 237 2.27 12.68 23.37
C LYS A 237 3.32 12.86 24.48
N LYS A 238 3.84 11.77 25.04
CA LYS A 238 4.85 11.81 26.12
C LYS A 238 6.19 12.39 25.67
N GLN A 239 6.62 12.12 24.43
CA GLN A 239 7.86 12.65 23.88
C GLN A 239 7.71 14.07 23.31
N GLY A 240 6.50 14.66 23.32
CA GLY A 240 6.24 15.97 22.74
C GLY A 240 6.38 16.00 21.22
N ILE A 241 6.20 14.86 20.53
CA ILE A 241 6.25 14.78 19.06
C ILE A 241 4.99 15.46 18.51
N LYS A 242 5.18 16.58 17.80
CA LYS A 242 4.08 17.32 17.17
C LYS A 242 3.51 16.53 16.00
N LEU A 243 2.18 16.40 15.97
CA LEU A 243 1.46 15.75 14.88
C LEU A 243 1.41 16.65 13.65
N ASN A 244 2.27 16.40 12.68
CA ASN A 244 2.10 16.97 11.34
C ASN A 244 1.08 16.15 10.52
N CYS A 245 0.71 16.62 9.33
CA CYS A 245 -0.29 15.96 8.50
C CYS A 245 0.03 14.48 8.21
N HIS A 246 1.30 14.11 8.02
CA HIS A 246 1.72 12.74 7.72
C HIS A 246 1.45 11.79 8.91
N LEU A 247 1.85 12.19 10.12
CA LEU A 247 1.59 11.41 11.33
C LEU A 247 0.10 11.36 11.67
N THR A 248 -0.61 12.48 11.53
CA THR A 248 -2.07 12.54 11.71
C THR A 248 -2.78 11.58 10.76
N THR A 249 -2.41 11.60 9.48
CA THR A 249 -2.96 10.69 8.46
C THR A 249 -2.71 9.22 8.83
N SER A 250 -1.48 8.90 9.27
CA SER A 250 -1.10 7.54 9.66
C SER A 250 -1.83 7.06 10.92
N LEU A 251 -2.06 7.94 11.90
CA LEU A 251 -2.84 7.62 13.10
C LEU A 251 -4.32 7.39 12.78
N ILE A 252 -4.91 8.23 11.92
CA ILE A 252 -6.30 8.07 11.46
C ILE A 252 -6.44 6.73 10.73
N ASP A 253 -5.56 6.45 9.77
CA ASP A 253 -5.57 5.18 9.02
C ASP A 253 -5.42 3.99 9.96
N MET A 254 -4.47 4.04 10.90
CA MET A 254 -4.25 2.99 11.89
C MET A 254 -5.49 2.73 12.75
N TYR A 255 -6.05 3.75 13.40
CA TYR A 255 -7.23 3.57 14.25
C TYR A 255 -8.45 3.09 13.47
N ALA A 256 -8.71 3.65 12.29
CA ALA A 256 -9.81 3.22 11.44
C ALA A 256 -9.62 1.74 11.04
N LYS A 257 -8.45 1.36 10.53
CA LYS A 257 -8.15 -0.02 10.12
C LYS A 257 -8.07 -1.02 11.28
N CYS A 258 -7.86 -0.57 12.51
CA CYS A 258 -7.92 -1.40 13.71
C CYS A 258 -9.33 -1.48 14.31
N GLY A 259 -10.31 -0.77 13.74
CA GLY A 259 -11.71 -0.84 14.17
C GLY A 259 -12.08 0.13 15.30
N ASP A 260 -11.22 1.11 15.61
CA ASP A 260 -11.48 2.17 16.59
C ASP A 260 -11.77 3.51 15.87
N LEU A 261 -12.92 3.55 15.19
CA LEU A 261 -13.33 4.71 14.39
C LEU A 261 -13.49 5.98 15.24
N GLU A 262 -13.92 5.85 16.48
CA GLU A 262 -14.10 6.99 17.39
C GLU A 262 -12.78 7.67 17.71
N LYS A 263 -11.70 6.91 17.97
CA LYS A 263 -10.36 7.51 18.11
C LYS A 263 -9.83 8.10 16.81
N ALA A 264 -10.13 7.50 15.65
CA ALA A 264 -9.78 8.09 14.36
C ALA A 264 -10.46 9.47 14.19
N LEU A 265 -11.75 9.58 14.52
CA LEU A 265 -12.49 10.84 14.53
C LEU A 265 -11.97 11.84 15.57
N GLU A 266 -11.55 11.37 16.75
CA GLU A 266 -10.88 12.20 17.76
C GLU A 266 -9.59 12.81 17.21
N VAL A 267 -8.67 12.00 16.69
CA VAL A 267 -7.41 12.45 16.08
C VAL A 267 -7.68 13.44 14.94
N PHE A 268 -8.65 13.13 14.09
CA PHE A 268 -9.07 14.04 13.01
C PHE A 268 -9.54 15.38 13.58
N ARG A 269 -10.49 15.40 14.53
CA ARG A 269 -11.03 16.64 15.09
C ARG A 269 -9.94 17.53 15.67
N PHE A 270 -9.03 16.98 16.47
CA PHE A 270 -7.97 17.73 17.16
C PHE A 270 -6.75 18.06 16.28
N ALA A 271 -6.70 17.63 15.02
CA ALA A 271 -5.60 18.00 14.13
C ALA A 271 -5.57 19.51 13.86
N GLU A 272 -4.44 20.17 14.18
CA GLU A 272 -4.23 21.62 14.00
C GLU A 272 -4.35 22.04 12.53
N ARG A 273 -3.78 21.25 11.62
CA ARG A 273 -3.84 21.45 10.17
C ARG A 273 -4.33 20.16 9.51
N LYS A 274 -5.29 20.32 8.60
CA LYS A 274 -5.87 19.22 7.81
C LYS A 274 -5.64 19.52 6.35
N ASP A 275 -4.66 18.86 5.75
CA ASP A 275 -4.48 18.89 4.30
C ASP A 275 -5.35 17.83 3.61
N VAL A 276 -5.26 17.75 2.28
CA VAL A 276 -6.02 16.80 1.47
C VAL A 276 -5.84 15.35 1.93
N TYR A 277 -4.69 14.97 2.47
CA TYR A 277 -4.41 13.60 2.92
C TYR A 277 -5.11 13.28 4.23
N VAL A 278 -5.12 14.20 5.19
CA VAL A 278 -5.83 14.04 6.47
C VAL A 278 -7.33 13.87 6.25
N TRP A 279 -7.93 14.71 5.39
CA TRP A 279 -9.34 14.58 4.99
C TRP A 279 -9.61 13.25 4.28
N SER A 280 -8.78 12.91 3.29
CA SER A 280 -8.95 11.67 2.52
C SER A 280 -8.86 10.41 3.39
N ALA A 281 -7.95 10.38 4.39
CA ALA A 281 -7.83 9.25 5.31
C ALA A 281 -9.07 9.09 6.20
N MET A 282 -9.66 10.18 6.68
CA MET A 282 -10.88 10.10 7.49
C MET A 282 -12.10 9.67 6.64
N ILE A 283 -12.22 10.17 5.40
CA ILE A 283 -13.24 9.73 4.44
C ILE A 283 -13.09 8.22 4.15
N ALA A 284 -11.85 7.74 3.94
CA ALA A 284 -11.57 6.31 3.76
C ALA A 284 -11.97 5.48 5.00
N GLY A 285 -11.66 5.97 6.21
CA GLY A 285 -12.05 5.32 7.45
C GLY A 285 -13.57 5.18 7.58
N LEU A 286 -14.33 6.24 7.29
CA LEU A 286 -15.79 6.20 7.29
C LEU A 286 -16.34 5.23 6.23
N ALA A 287 -15.79 5.26 5.01
CA ALA A 287 -16.14 4.35 3.92
C ALA A 287 -15.92 2.88 4.30
N MET A 288 -14.78 2.56 4.92
CA MET A 288 -14.44 1.21 5.37
C MET A 288 -15.41 0.71 6.46
N HIS A 289 -15.93 1.60 7.29
CA HIS A 289 -16.90 1.28 8.33
C HIS A 289 -18.36 1.27 7.84
N GLY A 290 -18.60 1.47 6.53
CA GLY A 290 -19.95 1.53 5.96
C GLY A 290 -20.72 2.82 6.29
N ARG A 291 -20.04 3.83 6.83
CA ARG A 291 -20.62 5.14 7.19
C ARG A 291 -20.59 6.07 5.96
N GLY A 292 -21.19 5.61 4.86
CA GLY A 292 -21.05 6.27 3.56
C GLY A 292 -21.63 7.69 3.51
N ARG A 293 -22.75 7.94 4.19
CA ARG A 293 -23.35 9.28 4.30
C ARG A 293 -22.42 10.25 5.03
N ASP A 294 -21.92 9.85 6.20
CA ASP A 294 -20.97 10.65 6.97
C ASP A 294 -19.69 10.94 6.17
N ALA A 295 -19.24 10.01 5.34
CA ALA A 295 -18.09 10.22 4.45
C ALA A 295 -18.36 11.29 3.39
N VAL A 296 -19.58 11.31 2.83
CA VAL A 296 -20.04 12.33 1.89
C VAL A 296 -20.20 13.68 2.59
N ASP A 297 -20.76 13.72 3.80
CA ASP A 297 -20.88 14.94 4.60
C ASP A 297 -19.50 15.52 4.92
N LEU A 298 -18.54 14.67 5.30
CA LEU A 298 -17.16 15.09 5.55
C LEU A 298 -16.45 15.59 4.29
N PHE A 299 -16.77 15.04 3.12
CA PHE A 299 -16.28 15.56 1.83
C PHE A 299 -16.86 16.95 1.52
N LEU A 300 -18.12 17.21 1.85
CA LEU A 300 -18.71 18.55 1.72
C LEU A 300 -18.07 19.55 2.70
N ASP A 301 -17.77 19.13 3.93
CA ASP A 301 -17.04 19.96 4.90
C ASP A 301 -15.62 20.29 4.43
N MET A 302 -14.91 19.34 3.83
CA MET A 302 -13.62 19.56 3.20
C MET A 302 -13.69 20.68 2.16
N LYS A 303 -14.75 20.70 1.34
CA LYS A 303 -14.99 21.75 0.35
C LYS A 303 -15.28 23.10 1.03
N ASN A 304 -16.07 23.13 2.09
CA ASN A 304 -16.38 24.35 2.84
C ASN A 304 -15.12 24.97 3.46
N THR A 305 -14.12 24.16 3.79
CA THR A 305 -12.80 24.63 4.27
C THR A 305 -11.80 24.99 3.15
N LYS A 306 -12.25 24.98 1.88
CA LYS A 306 -11.45 25.33 0.68
C LYS A 306 -10.25 24.41 0.43
N VAL A 307 -10.23 23.22 1.01
CA VAL A 307 -9.22 22.19 0.67
C VAL A 307 -9.67 21.51 -0.62
N LYS A 308 -8.83 21.56 -1.65
CA LYS A 308 -9.16 20.96 -2.96
C LYS A 308 -9.06 19.43 -2.87
N PRO A 309 -10.11 18.69 -3.25
CA PRO A 309 -10.05 17.25 -3.44
C PRO A 309 -9.02 16.84 -4.48
N ASN A 310 -8.42 15.67 -4.31
CA ASN A 310 -7.55 15.05 -5.30
C ASN A 310 -8.09 13.68 -5.73
N GLU A 311 -7.33 12.98 -6.59
CA GLU A 311 -7.63 11.63 -7.05
C GLU A 311 -7.91 10.65 -5.89
N VAL A 312 -7.13 10.70 -4.80
CA VAL A 312 -7.33 9.81 -3.65
C VAL A 312 -8.65 10.12 -2.93
N THR A 313 -8.99 11.40 -2.77
CA THR A 313 -10.26 11.83 -2.15
C THR A 313 -11.45 11.24 -2.90
N PHE A 314 -11.49 11.34 -4.23
CA PHE A 314 -12.60 10.83 -5.03
C PHE A 314 -12.69 9.30 -5.00
N THR A 315 -11.57 8.59 -5.04
CA THR A 315 -11.56 7.14 -4.84
C THR A 315 -12.26 6.78 -3.51
N ASN A 316 -11.95 7.49 -2.43
CA ASN A 316 -12.52 7.21 -1.11
C ASN A 316 -14.02 7.56 -1.01
N VAL A 317 -14.46 8.66 -1.63
CA VAL A 317 -15.89 9.03 -1.70
C VAL A 317 -16.69 8.00 -2.50
N LEU A 318 -16.18 7.57 -3.66
CA LEU A 318 -16.85 6.55 -4.48
C LEU A 318 -16.89 5.19 -3.78
N CYS A 319 -15.82 4.78 -3.08
CA CYS A 319 -15.86 3.60 -2.21
C CYS A 319 -16.93 3.73 -1.11
N ALA A 320 -17.08 4.91 -0.51
CA ALA A 320 -18.12 5.17 0.49
C ALA A 320 -19.52 4.99 -0.10
N CYS A 321 -19.76 5.53 -1.29
CA CYS A 321 -21.00 5.35 -2.03
C CYS A 321 -21.26 3.87 -2.36
N SER A 322 -20.23 3.15 -2.79
CA SER A 322 -20.31 1.72 -3.10
C SER A 322 -20.73 0.88 -1.89
N HIS A 323 -20.12 1.12 -0.73
CA HIS A 323 -20.42 0.35 0.48
C HIS A 323 -21.75 0.71 1.14
N ALA A 324 -22.28 1.90 0.88
CA ALA A 324 -23.55 2.39 1.41
C ALA A 324 -24.72 2.33 0.41
N GLY A 325 -24.48 1.90 -0.83
CA GLY A 325 -25.50 1.81 -1.88
C GLY A 325 -25.99 3.17 -2.40
N LEU A 326 -25.16 4.22 -2.28
CA LEU A 326 -25.48 5.58 -2.73
C LEU A 326 -25.17 5.74 -4.23
N VAL A 327 -25.94 5.04 -5.08
CA VAL A 327 -25.68 4.95 -6.52
C VAL A 327 -25.74 6.31 -7.20
N GLU A 328 -26.77 7.11 -6.91
CA GLU A 328 -26.98 8.41 -7.53
C GLU A 328 -25.91 9.42 -7.11
N GLU A 329 -25.58 9.48 -5.82
CA GLU A 329 -24.49 10.31 -5.32
C GLU A 329 -23.15 9.91 -5.94
N GLY A 330 -22.89 8.60 -6.09
CA GLY A 330 -21.72 8.08 -6.80
C GLY A 330 -21.63 8.59 -8.24
N ARG A 331 -22.73 8.53 -9.00
CA ARG A 331 -22.81 9.07 -10.38
C ARG A 331 -22.58 10.58 -10.40
N ILE A 332 -23.19 11.32 -9.49
CA ILE A 332 -23.04 12.78 -9.40
C ILE A 332 -21.58 13.15 -9.18
N TYR A 333 -20.93 12.58 -8.17
CA TYR A 333 -19.54 12.91 -7.85
C TYR A 333 -18.57 12.49 -8.94
N PHE A 334 -18.77 11.30 -9.53
CA PHE A 334 -17.95 10.84 -10.66
C PHE A 334 -18.03 11.77 -11.87
N ASN A 335 -19.24 12.18 -12.26
CA ASN A 335 -19.45 13.08 -13.40
C ASN A 335 -18.92 14.49 -13.15
N GLN A 336 -18.78 14.91 -11.88
CA GLN A 336 -18.26 16.22 -11.52
C GLN A 336 -16.73 16.26 -11.41
N MET A 337 -16.03 15.12 -11.33
CA MET A 337 -14.57 15.05 -11.09
C MET A 337 -13.78 15.98 -12.00
N LEU A 338 -13.93 15.84 -13.31
CA LEU A 338 -13.22 16.66 -14.29
C LEU A 338 -13.83 18.08 -14.43
N PRO A 339 -15.14 18.25 -14.72
CA PRO A 339 -15.68 19.58 -15.05
C PRO A 339 -15.75 20.53 -13.84
N VAL A 340 -15.89 20.03 -12.62
CA VAL A 340 -16.03 20.87 -11.41
C VAL A 340 -14.73 20.92 -10.62
N TYR A 341 -14.04 19.77 -10.47
CA TYR A 341 -12.88 19.67 -9.58
C TYR A 341 -11.54 19.64 -10.33
N GLY A 342 -11.54 19.51 -11.66
CA GLY A 342 -10.32 19.40 -12.46
C GLY A 342 -9.52 18.12 -12.17
N VAL A 343 -10.18 17.08 -11.68
CA VAL A 343 -9.60 15.77 -11.34
C VAL A 343 -9.93 14.81 -12.47
N THR A 344 -8.91 14.20 -13.08
CA THR A 344 -9.11 13.35 -14.27
C THR A 344 -9.40 11.92 -13.82
N PRO A 345 -10.58 11.34 -14.16
CA PRO A 345 -10.89 9.96 -13.78
C PRO A 345 -9.79 8.97 -14.18
N GLN A 346 -9.37 8.16 -13.22
CA GLN A 346 -8.30 7.16 -13.36
C GLN A 346 -8.92 5.76 -13.21
N THR A 347 -8.16 4.72 -13.53
CA THR A 347 -8.61 3.31 -13.43
C THR A 347 -9.28 2.97 -12.10
N LYS A 348 -8.79 3.51 -10.97
CA LYS A 348 -9.39 3.30 -9.64
C LYS A 348 -10.80 3.91 -9.53
N HIS A 349 -11.01 5.10 -10.08
CA HIS A 349 -12.32 5.76 -10.10
C HIS A 349 -13.35 4.95 -10.90
N TYR A 350 -12.97 4.46 -12.08
CA TYR A 350 -13.81 3.58 -12.87
C TYR A 350 -14.10 2.25 -12.16
N ALA A 351 -13.11 1.66 -11.48
CA ALA A 351 -13.31 0.44 -10.70
C ALA A 351 -14.33 0.65 -9.58
N CYS A 352 -14.29 1.79 -8.86
CA CYS A 352 -15.30 2.12 -7.85
C CYS A 352 -16.68 2.32 -8.47
N MET A 353 -16.81 2.97 -9.62
CA MET A 353 -18.11 3.11 -10.30
C MET A 353 -18.67 1.77 -10.79
N VAL A 354 -17.83 0.90 -11.34
CA VAL A 354 -18.23 -0.45 -11.71
C VAL A 354 -18.65 -1.26 -10.49
N ASP A 355 -17.98 -1.09 -9.34
CA ASP A 355 -18.40 -1.72 -8.08
C ASP A 355 -19.75 -1.17 -7.58
N ILE A 356 -19.99 0.15 -7.65
CA ILE A 356 -21.28 0.79 -7.32
C ILE A 356 -22.42 0.18 -8.16
N LEU A 357 -22.26 0.19 -9.48
CA LEU A 357 -23.26 -0.31 -10.43
C LEU A 357 -23.46 -1.82 -10.29
N GLY A 358 -22.35 -2.55 -10.16
CA GLY A 358 -22.34 -3.99 -10.01
C GLY A 358 -23.05 -4.46 -8.74
N ARG A 359 -22.82 -3.81 -7.59
CA ARG A 359 -23.55 -4.11 -6.34
C ARG A 359 -25.03 -3.78 -6.44
N ALA A 360 -25.39 -2.74 -7.18
CA ALA A 360 -26.78 -2.37 -7.43
C ALA A 360 -27.50 -3.31 -8.44
N GLY A 361 -26.77 -4.22 -9.09
CA GLY A 361 -27.33 -5.12 -10.12
C GLY A 361 -27.45 -4.52 -11.50
N LEU A 362 -26.89 -3.32 -11.72
CA LEU A 362 -26.87 -2.62 -13.01
C LEU A 362 -25.65 -3.08 -13.82
N LEU A 363 -25.63 -4.37 -14.20
CA LEU A 363 -24.48 -4.98 -14.88
C LEU A 363 -24.27 -4.43 -16.29
N GLU A 364 -25.36 -4.12 -16.99
CA GLU A 364 -25.35 -3.54 -18.33
C GLU A 364 -24.73 -2.14 -18.31
N ASP A 365 -25.17 -1.27 -17.39
CA ASP A 365 -24.58 0.06 -17.18
C ASP A 365 -23.10 -0.03 -16.80
N ALA A 366 -22.73 -1.03 -16.01
CA ALA A 366 -21.33 -1.25 -15.62
C ALA A 366 -20.47 -1.63 -16.83
N MET A 367 -20.99 -2.48 -17.73
CA MET A 367 -20.31 -2.85 -18.97
C MET A 367 -20.22 -1.66 -19.94
N GLU A 368 -21.30 -0.90 -20.11
CA GLU A 368 -21.31 0.30 -20.95
C GLU A 368 -20.29 1.34 -20.46
N LEU A 369 -20.15 1.52 -19.14
CA LEU A 369 -19.12 2.39 -18.58
C LEU A 369 -17.70 1.91 -18.91
N ILE A 370 -17.48 0.59 -18.93
CA ILE A 370 -16.19 -0.01 -19.30
C ILE A 370 -15.89 0.15 -20.79
N GLU A 371 -16.90 0.11 -21.65
CA GLU A 371 -16.73 0.31 -23.09
C GLU A 371 -16.46 1.77 -23.44
N ARG A 372 -17.05 2.71 -22.69
CA ARG A 372 -16.92 4.15 -22.92
C ARG A 372 -15.69 4.78 -22.28
N MET A 373 -14.92 4.08 -21.46
CA MET A 373 -13.79 4.69 -20.77
C MET A 373 -12.69 5.13 -21.77
N PRO A 374 -12.10 6.32 -21.59
CA PRO A 374 -11.07 6.85 -22.50
C PRO A 374 -9.68 6.25 -22.22
N ILE A 375 -9.58 5.31 -21.29
CA ILE A 375 -8.34 4.69 -20.82
C ILE A 375 -8.42 3.17 -20.94
N VAL A 376 -7.28 2.49 -21.03
CA VAL A 376 -7.26 1.03 -21.04
C VAL A 376 -7.80 0.51 -19.70
N SER A 377 -8.78 -0.38 -19.77
CA SER A 377 -9.41 -0.99 -18.60
C SER A 377 -8.37 -1.78 -17.80
N GLY A 378 -8.12 -1.39 -16.55
CA GLY A 378 -7.18 -2.11 -15.68
C GLY A 378 -7.81 -3.32 -14.98
N ALA A 379 -6.96 -4.15 -14.39
CA ALA A 379 -7.35 -5.39 -13.71
C ALA A 379 -8.40 -5.17 -12.59
N SER A 380 -8.32 -4.06 -11.86
CA SER A 380 -9.28 -3.74 -10.79
C SER A 380 -10.71 -3.54 -11.29
N VAL A 381 -10.88 -2.98 -12.50
CA VAL A 381 -12.20 -2.74 -13.11
C VAL A 381 -12.87 -4.06 -13.47
N TRP A 382 -12.15 -4.94 -14.16
CA TRP A 382 -12.65 -6.28 -14.50
C TRP A 382 -12.87 -7.15 -13.27
N GLY A 383 -12.03 -7.02 -12.24
CA GLY A 383 -12.21 -7.69 -10.96
C GLY A 383 -13.49 -7.26 -10.24
N ALA A 384 -13.84 -5.96 -10.28
CA ALA A 384 -15.10 -5.45 -9.72
C ALA A 384 -16.32 -6.03 -10.49
N LEU A 385 -16.28 -6.02 -11.82
CA LEU A 385 -17.35 -6.60 -12.65
C LEU A 385 -17.51 -8.10 -12.41
N LEU A 386 -16.42 -8.85 -12.35
CA LEU A 386 -16.42 -10.29 -12.06
C LEU A 386 -17.00 -10.58 -10.66
N GLY A 387 -16.68 -9.75 -9.67
CA GLY A 387 -17.26 -9.81 -8.33
C GLY A 387 -18.78 -9.60 -8.34
N ALA A 388 -19.27 -8.64 -9.13
CA ALA A 388 -20.70 -8.36 -9.29
C ALA A 388 -21.43 -9.50 -10.02
N CYS A 389 -20.83 -10.05 -11.08
CA CYS A 389 -21.38 -11.20 -11.81
C CYS A 389 -21.56 -12.43 -10.91
N ARG A 390 -20.64 -12.67 -9.97
CA ARG A 390 -20.78 -13.71 -8.94
C ARG A 390 -22.00 -13.49 -8.03
N THR A 391 -22.24 -12.24 -7.63
CA THR A 391 -23.38 -11.90 -6.79
C THR A 391 -24.70 -12.17 -7.53
N HIS A 392 -24.81 -11.71 -8.78
CA HIS A 392 -26.05 -11.77 -9.58
C HIS A 392 -26.20 -13.01 -10.46
N GLY A 393 -25.18 -13.87 -10.55
CA GLY A 393 -25.22 -15.12 -11.30
C GLY A 393 -25.12 -15.00 -12.83
N ASN A 394 -24.58 -13.89 -13.36
CA ASN A 394 -24.40 -13.70 -14.79
C ASN A 394 -23.10 -14.38 -15.26
N VAL A 395 -23.22 -15.58 -15.85
CA VAL A 395 -22.06 -16.40 -16.24
C VAL A 395 -21.33 -15.83 -17.45
N ASP A 396 -22.05 -15.39 -18.47
CA ASP A 396 -21.45 -14.95 -19.73
C ASP A 396 -20.60 -13.70 -19.52
N LEU A 397 -21.10 -12.75 -18.74
CA LEU A 397 -20.34 -11.56 -18.38
C LEU A 397 -19.16 -11.87 -17.45
N ALA A 398 -19.30 -12.87 -16.56
CA ALA A 398 -18.19 -13.34 -15.73
C ALA A 398 -17.06 -13.96 -16.55
N GLU A 399 -17.38 -14.77 -17.56
CA GLU A 399 -16.38 -15.34 -18.48
C GLU A 399 -15.64 -14.26 -19.25
N HIS A 400 -16.39 -13.28 -19.78
CA HIS A 400 -15.80 -12.14 -20.48
C HIS A 400 -14.86 -11.33 -19.57
N ALA A 401 -15.34 -10.95 -18.39
CA ALA A 401 -14.56 -10.18 -17.43
C ALA A 401 -13.29 -10.92 -16.98
N CYS A 402 -13.41 -12.22 -16.70
CA CYS A 402 -12.28 -13.05 -16.31
C CYS A 402 -11.24 -13.17 -17.43
N LYS A 403 -11.68 -13.38 -18.68
CA LYS A 403 -10.76 -13.44 -19.83
C LYS A 403 -9.95 -12.15 -19.97
N ARG A 404 -10.62 -10.99 -19.95
CA ARG A 404 -9.95 -9.68 -20.05
C ARG A 404 -9.02 -9.43 -18.86
N LEU A 405 -9.40 -9.87 -17.66
CA LEU A 405 -8.55 -9.77 -16.47
C LEU A 405 -7.28 -10.62 -16.59
N LEU A 406 -7.37 -11.84 -17.12
CA LEU A 406 -6.24 -12.74 -17.30
C LEU A 406 -5.32 -12.34 -18.47
N GLU A 407 -5.85 -11.65 -19.48
CA GLU A 407 -5.03 -11.01 -20.53
C GLU A 407 -4.10 -9.92 -19.94
N LEU A 408 -4.56 -9.21 -18.91
CA LEU A 408 -3.78 -8.18 -18.22
C LEU A 408 -2.85 -8.79 -17.15
N GLU A 409 -3.36 -9.77 -16.39
CA GLU A 409 -2.64 -10.40 -15.29
C GLU A 409 -2.76 -11.94 -15.37
N PRO A 410 -1.90 -12.61 -16.17
CA PRO A 410 -2.01 -14.05 -16.41
C PRO A 410 -1.90 -14.93 -15.17
N ARG A 411 -1.26 -14.41 -14.10
CA ARG A 411 -1.06 -15.11 -12.82
C ARG A 411 -2.04 -14.68 -11.72
N ASN A 412 -3.11 -13.95 -12.05
CA ASN A 412 -4.09 -13.51 -11.06
C ASN A 412 -4.94 -14.70 -10.55
N HIS A 413 -4.51 -15.29 -9.44
CA HIS A 413 -5.22 -16.41 -8.79
C HIS A 413 -6.65 -16.03 -8.36
N GLY A 414 -6.89 -14.76 -8.01
CA GLY A 414 -8.20 -14.26 -7.60
C GLY A 414 -9.24 -14.35 -8.72
N ALA A 415 -8.84 -14.03 -9.96
CA ALA A 415 -9.68 -14.12 -11.14
C ALA A 415 -10.17 -15.56 -11.38
N TYR A 416 -9.25 -16.52 -11.37
CA TYR A 416 -9.56 -17.94 -11.51
C TYR A 416 -10.50 -18.43 -10.41
N VAL A 417 -10.22 -18.07 -9.14
CA VAL A 417 -11.06 -18.48 -8.01
C VAL A 417 -12.46 -17.87 -8.13
N LEU A 418 -12.60 -16.60 -8.51
CA LEU A 418 -13.90 -15.96 -8.69
C LEU A 418 -14.70 -16.61 -9.82
N LEU A 419 -14.09 -16.89 -10.98
CA LEU A 419 -14.77 -17.57 -12.08
C LEU A 419 -15.16 -19.01 -11.70
N SER A 420 -14.27 -19.76 -11.03
CA SER A 420 -14.59 -21.08 -10.48
C SER A 420 -15.79 -21.03 -9.55
N ASN A 421 -15.91 -19.96 -8.74
CA ASN A 421 -17.01 -19.79 -7.81
C ASN A 421 -18.33 -19.46 -8.53
N VAL A 422 -18.28 -18.70 -9.62
CA VAL A 422 -19.44 -18.44 -10.50
C VAL A 422 -19.93 -19.76 -11.10
N TYR A 423 -19.04 -20.56 -11.69
CA TYR A 423 -19.39 -21.86 -12.26
C TYR A 423 -20.01 -22.81 -11.24
N ALA A 424 -19.41 -22.93 -10.05
CA ALA A 424 -19.93 -23.76 -8.98
C ALA A 424 -21.34 -23.31 -8.54
N LYS A 425 -21.60 -22.01 -8.42
CA LYS A 425 -22.93 -21.47 -8.06
C LYS A 425 -23.99 -21.78 -9.13
N CYS A 426 -23.59 -21.88 -10.39
CA CYS A 426 -24.46 -22.24 -11.51
C CYS A 426 -24.47 -23.75 -11.84
N GLY A 427 -23.85 -24.60 -11.01
CA GLY A 427 -23.81 -26.05 -11.20
C GLY A 427 -22.94 -26.56 -12.36
N LYS A 428 -22.08 -25.71 -12.94
CA LYS A 428 -21.18 -26.07 -14.06
C LYS A 428 -19.88 -26.74 -13.55
N TRP A 429 -19.96 -27.95 -12.98
CA TRP A 429 -18.83 -28.63 -12.32
C TRP A 429 -17.71 -29.09 -13.27
N GLU A 430 -18.03 -29.41 -14.53
CA GLU A 430 -17.02 -29.73 -15.54
C GLU A 430 -16.08 -28.54 -15.79
N GLU A 431 -16.64 -27.33 -15.87
CA GLU A 431 -15.89 -26.09 -16.05
C GLU A 431 -15.03 -25.76 -14.83
N VAL A 432 -15.53 -26.03 -13.61
CA VAL A 432 -14.73 -25.91 -12.38
C VAL A 432 -13.51 -26.83 -12.43
N SER A 433 -13.70 -28.08 -12.83
CA SER A 433 -12.63 -29.08 -12.93
C SER A 433 -11.59 -28.68 -13.98
N ARG A 434 -12.05 -28.20 -15.14
CA ARG A 434 -11.19 -27.66 -16.21
C ARG A 434 -10.35 -26.47 -15.72
N LEU A 435 -10.98 -25.50 -15.07
CA LEU A 435 -10.32 -24.30 -14.59
C LEU A 435 -9.28 -24.61 -13.49
N ARG A 436 -9.59 -25.52 -12.56
CA ARG A 436 -8.65 -26.00 -11.55
C ARG A 436 -7.45 -26.73 -12.16
N LYS A 437 -7.65 -27.47 -13.24
CA LYS A 437 -6.55 -28.10 -13.98
C LYS A 437 -5.63 -27.04 -14.58
N VAL A 438 -6.18 -26.02 -15.25
CA VAL A 438 -5.40 -24.89 -15.77
C VAL A 438 -4.58 -24.19 -14.69
N MET A 439 -5.18 -23.95 -13.51
CA MET A 439 -4.45 -23.35 -12.38
C MET A 439 -3.27 -24.22 -11.92
N ARG A 440 -3.47 -25.53 -11.80
CA ARG A 440 -2.40 -26.47 -11.41
C ARG A 440 -1.28 -26.53 -12.45
N ASP A 441 -1.65 -26.66 -13.72
CA ASP A 441 -0.70 -26.75 -14.84
C ASP A 441 0.13 -25.46 -14.98
N ALA A 442 -0.44 -24.31 -14.62
CA ALA A 442 0.24 -23.02 -14.60
C ALA A 442 1.02 -22.74 -13.29
N GLY A 443 0.99 -23.66 -12.30
CA GLY A 443 1.64 -23.47 -11.00
C GLY A 443 1.03 -22.36 -10.14
N ILE A 444 -0.21 -21.95 -10.41
CA ILE A 444 -0.89 -20.86 -9.70
C ILE A 444 -1.46 -21.40 -8.38
N GLN A 445 -0.91 -20.92 -7.27
CA GLN A 445 -1.39 -21.27 -5.94
C GLN A 445 -2.43 -20.25 -5.43
N LYS A 446 -3.46 -20.76 -4.76
CA LYS A 446 -4.47 -19.93 -4.10
C LYS A 446 -3.89 -19.38 -2.80
N GLU A 447 -4.03 -18.07 -2.58
CA GLU A 447 -3.74 -17.45 -1.28
C GLU A 447 -4.60 -18.08 -0.17
N PRO A 448 -3.99 -18.60 0.92
CA PRO A 448 -4.73 -19.17 2.03
C PRO A 448 -5.49 -18.07 2.77
N GLY A 449 -6.71 -18.38 3.21
CA GLY A 449 -7.47 -17.47 4.06
C GLY A 449 -6.93 -17.53 5.49
N CYS A 450 -6.50 -16.38 6.02
CA CYS A 450 -6.04 -16.24 7.40
C CYS A 450 -6.86 -15.19 8.15
N SER A 451 -7.10 -15.45 9.43
CA SER A 451 -7.76 -14.51 10.34
C SER A 451 -6.81 -14.15 11.48
N LEU A 452 -6.70 -12.85 11.76
CA LEU A 452 -5.86 -12.29 12.80
C LEU A 452 -6.74 -11.73 13.93
N ILE A 453 -6.27 -11.85 15.15
CA ILE A 453 -6.88 -11.25 16.35
C ILE A 453 -5.78 -10.82 17.31
N GLU A 454 -5.91 -9.60 17.85
CA GLU A 454 -5.04 -9.09 18.90
C GLU A 454 -5.69 -9.34 20.27
N VAL A 455 -4.94 -9.96 21.18
CA VAL A 455 -5.33 -10.17 22.57
C VAL A 455 -4.12 -9.86 23.46
N ASP A 456 -4.29 -8.99 24.45
CA ASP A 456 -3.24 -8.59 25.40
C ASP A 456 -1.94 -8.15 24.71
N GLY A 457 -2.05 -7.37 23.61
CA GLY A 457 -0.92 -6.90 22.81
C GLY A 457 -0.21 -7.95 21.95
N VAL A 458 -0.73 -9.19 21.88
CA VAL A 458 -0.18 -10.27 21.03
C VAL A 458 -1.12 -10.54 19.86
N ILE A 459 -0.54 -10.63 18.66
CA ILE A 459 -1.29 -10.91 17.42
C ILE A 459 -1.28 -12.42 17.18
N HIS A 460 -2.46 -13.01 17.17
CA HIS A 460 -2.67 -14.43 16.92
C HIS A 460 -3.19 -14.63 15.50
N GLU A 461 -2.61 -15.60 14.79
CA GLU A 461 -3.03 -16.00 13.45
C GLU A 461 -3.73 -17.34 13.48
N PHE A 462 -4.78 -17.45 12.69
CA PHE A 462 -5.49 -18.70 12.46
C PHE A 462 -5.60 -18.96 10.97
N LEU A 463 -5.21 -20.16 10.56
CA LEU A 463 -5.52 -20.73 9.24
C LEU A 463 -6.74 -21.67 9.34
N VAL A 464 -7.23 -22.13 8.19
CA VAL A 464 -8.33 -23.11 8.16
C VAL A 464 -7.87 -24.41 8.83
N GLY A 465 -8.60 -24.87 9.83
CA GLY A 465 -8.30 -26.09 10.58
C GLY A 465 -7.01 -26.05 11.41
N ASP A 466 -6.56 -24.84 11.78
CA ASP A 466 -5.30 -24.64 12.48
C ASP A 466 -5.29 -25.23 13.91
N ASN A 467 -4.30 -26.09 14.17
CA ASN A 467 -4.04 -26.72 15.46
C ASN A 467 -2.71 -26.30 16.10
N SER A 468 -1.96 -25.39 15.46
CA SER A 468 -0.64 -24.95 15.92
C SER A 468 -0.71 -24.06 17.16
N HIS A 469 -1.84 -23.41 17.40
CA HIS A 469 -2.02 -22.50 18.51
C HIS A 469 -1.91 -23.22 19.88
N PRO A 470 -1.17 -22.68 20.87
CA PRO A 470 -0.98 -23.34 22.17
C PRO A 470 -2.27 -23.67 22.93
N ARG A 471 -3.33 -22.88 22.70
CA ARG A 471 -4.67 -23.09 23.28
C ARG A 471 -5.66 -23.77 22.33
N SER A 472 -5.19 -24.47 21.28
CA SER A 472 -6.05 -25.09 20.26
C SER A 472 -7.19 -25.91 20.87
N LYS A 473 -6.90 -26.82 21.80
CA LYS A 473 -7.93 -27.63 22.49
C LYS A 473 -9.10 -26.79 23.03
N MET A 474 -8.82 -25.69 23.73
CA MET A 474 -9.84 -24.81 24.28
C MET A 474 -10.66 -24.11 23.19
N ILE A 475 -10.00 -23.69 22.10
CA ILE A 475 -10.64 -23.04 20.95
C ILE A 475 -11.64 -24.00 20.30
N TYR A 476 -11.25 -25.25 20.08
CA TYR A 476 -12.13 -26.27 19.51
C TYR A 476 -13.30 -26.62 20.42
N THR A 477 -13.06 -26.78 21.73
CA THR A 477 -14.17 -26.95 22.70
C THR A 477 -15.13 -25.75 22.67
N LYS A 478 -14.62 -24.53 22.53
CA LYS A 478 -15.46 -23.34 22.41
C LYS A 478 -16.24 -23.32 21.10
N LEU A 479 -15.64 -23.75 19.99
CA LEU A 479 -16.34 -23.87 18.72
C LEU A 479 -17.48 -24.89 18.78
N GLU A 480 -17.31 -25.99 19.51
CA GLU A 480 -18.37 -26.99 19.73
C GLU A 480 -19.53 -26.39 20.53
N GLU A 481 -19.23 -25.64 21.60
CA GLU A 481 -20.21 -24.88 22.38
C GLU A 481 -20.96 -23.87 21.48
N ILE A 482 -20.23 -23.10 20.68
CA ILE A 482 -20.81 -22.13 19.74
C ILE A 482 -21.74 -22.86 18.77
N ALA A 483 -21.30 -23.94 18.13
CA ALA A 483 -22.12 -24.68 17.18
C ALA A 483 -23.40 -25.23 17.81
N SER A 484 -23.32 -25.79 19.02
CA SER A 484 -24.49 -26.27 19.76
C SER A 484 -25.51 -25.14 20.02
N ARG A 485 -25.03 -23.98 20.50
CA ARG A 485 -25.91 -22.82 20.73
C ARG A 485 -26.49 -22.27 19.44
N LEU A 486 -25.72 -22.20 18.36
CA LEU A 486 -26.19 -21.75 17.06
C LEU A 486 -27.29 -22.68 16.51
N LYS A 487 -27.11 -24.00 16.62
CA LYS A 487 -28.14 -24.99 16.24
C LYS A 487 -29.44 -24.79 17.04
N SER A 488 -29.35 -24.44 18.33
CA SER A 488 -30.52 -24.19 19.17
C SER A 488 -31.36 -22.98 18.74
N VAL A 489 -30.76 -22.01 18.05
CA VAL A 489 -31.45 -20.82 17.51
C VAL A 489 -31.78 -20.97 16.01
N GLY A 490 -31.70 -22.19 15.47
CA GLY A 490 -32.09 -22.50 14.10
C GLY A 490 -31.03 -22.22 13.04
N TYR A 491 -29.74 -22.12 13.40
CA TYR A 491 -28.67 -22.01 12.42
C TYR A 491 -28.55 -23.29 11.58
N VAL A 492 -28.55 -23.12 10.25
CA VAL A 492 -28.25 -24.16 9.28
C VAL A 492 -27.01 -23.72 8.49
N PRO A 493 -25.93 -24.52 8.46
CA PRO A 493 -24.74 -24.22 7.67
C PRO A 493 -25.07 -23.98 6.19
N ASN A 494 -24.57 -22.89 5.63
CA ASN A 494 -24.81 -22.59 4.23
C ASN A 494 -23.84 -23.38 3.32
N LYS A 495 -24.20 -24.62 3.03
CA LYS A 495 -23.39 -25.57 2.26
C LYS A 495 -23.09 -25.12 0.83
N SER A 496 -23.89 -24.20 0.26
CA SER A 496 -23.62 -23.58 -1.05
C SER A 496 -22.31 -22.76 -1.08
N GLN A 497 -21.76 -22.43 0.10
CA GLN A 497 -20.48 -21.74 0.23
C GLN A 497 -19.28 -22.70 0.11
N VAL A 498 -19.49 -24.02 0.17
CA VAL A 498 -18.46 -25.02 -0.10
C VAL A 498 -18.43 -25.28 -1.59
N LEU A 499 -17.59 -24.53 -2.30
CA LEU A 499 -17.51 -24.55 -3.76
C LEU A 499 -16.58 -25.69 -4.24
N GLN A 500 -16.52 -26.79 -3.50
CA GLN A 500 -15.80 -28.02 -3.85
C GLN A 500 -16.83 -29.11 -4.14
N ASP A 501 -16.52 -29.93 -5.15
CA ASP A 501 -17.33 -31.07 -5.55
C ASP A 501 -17.11 -32.20 -4.54
N ILE A 502 -17.83 -32.13 -3.42
CA ILE A 502 -17.81 -33.09 -2.33
C ILE A 502 -19.21 -33.69 -2.27
N GLU A 503 -19.35 -34.99 -2.50
CA GLU A 503 -20.66 -35.67 -2.41
C GLU A 503 -21.13 -35.78 -0.95
N ASP A 504 -20.19 -35.90 -0.02
CA ASP A 504 -20.45 -36.02 1.40
C ASP A 504 -20.85 -34.67 2.05
N GLU A 505 -22.11 -34.62 2.46
CA GLU A 505 -22.73 -33.46 3.09
C GLU A 505 -22.18 -33.13 4.49
N ASP A 506 -21.65 -34.12 5.21
CA ASP A 506 -21.04 -33.95 6.53
C ASP A 506 -19.64 -33.36 6.40
N VAL A 507 -18.89 -33.74 5.36
CA VAL A 507 -17.56 -33.17 5.04
C VAL A 507 -17.69 -31.70 4.63
N LYS A 508 -18.76 -31.32 3.90
CA LYS A 508 -19.05 -29.90 3.60
C LYS A 508 -19.32 -29.10 4.87
N GLU A 509 -20.12 -29.63 5.79
CA GLU A 509 -20.41 -28.98 7.07
C GLU A 509 -19.13 -28.81 7.90
N GLN A 510 -18.28 -29.83 7.94
CA GLN A 510 -17.00 -29.79 8.66
C GLN A 510 -16.04 -28.76 8.06
N ALA A 511 -15.96 -28.64 6.73
CA ALA A 511 -15.12 -27.63 6.08
C ALA A 511 -15.52 -26.20 6.47
N LEU A 512 -16.83 -25.89 6.52
CA LEU A 512 -17.34 -24.59 6.97
C LEU A 512 -17.07 -24.33 8.44
N TYR A 513 -17.11 -25.37 9.26
CA TYR A 513 -16.88 -25.27 10.69
C TYR A 513 -15.44 -24.84 11.03
N LEU A 514 -14.47 -25.26 10.21
CA LEU A 514 -13.03 -25.04 10.42
C LEU A 514 -12.49 -23.73 9.81
N HIS A 515 -13.35 -22.82 9.37
CA HIS A 515 -12.92 -21.52 8.85
C HIS A 515 -12.16 -20.70 9.89
N SER A 516 -11.08 -20.03 9.45
CA SER A 516 -10.20 -19.22 10.31
C SER A 516 -10.95 -18.14 11.09
N GLU A 517 -12.00 -17.56 10.49
CA GLU A 517 -12.84 -16.55 11.12
C GLU A 517 -13.50 -17.08 12.39
N LYS A 518 -14.00 -18.32 12.34
CA LYS A 518 -14.68 -18.95 13.48
C LYS A 518 -13.68 -19.27 14.58
N LEU A 519 -12.49 -19.78 14.22
CA LEU A 519 -11.39 -20.02 15.16
C LEU A 519 -10.97 -18.73 15.88
N ALA A 520 -10.79 -17.64 15.13
CA ALA A 520 -10.43 -16.34 15.69
C ALA A 520 -11.53 -15.77 16.61
N ILE A 521 -12.81 -15.84 16.20
CA ILE A 521 -13.94 -15.40 17.04
C ILE A 521 -14.02 -16.24 18.32
N ALA A 522 -13.89 -17.57 18.21
CA ALA A 522 -13.92 -18.46 19.37
C ALA A 522 -12.79 -18.14 20.35
N TYR A 523 -11.56 -17.94 19.85
CA TYR A 523 -10.43 -17.50 20.66
C TYR A 523 -10.68 -16.14 21.32
N GLY A 524 -11.27 -15.19 20.59
CA GLY A 524 -11.65 -13.89 21.12
C GLY A 524 -12.68 -13.98 22.25
N LEU A 525 -13.70 -14.83 22.11
CA LEU A 525 -14.70 -15.06 23.16
C LEU A 525 -14.14 -15.72 24.42
N ILE A 526 -13.08 -16.53 24.29
CA ILE A 526 -12.39 -17.15 25.43
C ILE A 526 -11.50 -16.13 26.15
N SER A 527 -10.81 -15.30 25.38
CA SER A 527 -9.67 -14.54 25.89
C SER A 527 -9.99 -13.08 26.20
N THR A 528 -11.15 -12.56 25.79
CA THR A 528 -11.54 -11.15 26.05
C THR A 528 -12.73 -11.05 27.00
N ASN A 529 -12.64 -10.14 27.97
CA ASN A 529 -13.69 -9.93 28.97
C ASN A 529 -14.90 -9.16 28.42
N SER A 530 -16.11 -9.60 28.77
CA SER A 530 -17.34 -8.86 28.44
C SER A 530 -17.38 -7.55 29.21
N PRO A 531 -17.69 -6.40 28.57
CA PRO A 531 -18.31 -6.22 27.24
C PRO A 531 -17.37 -5.86 26.08
N ALA A 532 -16.05 -6.03 26.19
CA ALA A 532 -15.09 -5.55 25.17
C ALA A 532 -15.28 -6.22 23.80
N PRO A 533 -15.37 -5.50 22.67
CA PRO A 533 -15.66 -6.13 21.38
C PRO A 533 -14.56 -7.10 20.92
N VAL A 534 -14.96 -8.16 20.20
CA VAL A 534 -14.03 -9.09 19.55
C VAL A 534 -13.63 -8.53 18.18
N ARG A 535 -12.35 -8.22 17.98
CA ARG A 535 -11.83 -7.65 16.73
C ARG A 535 -11.08 -8.70 15.92
N VAL A 536 -11.51 -8.94 14.70
CA VAL A 536 -10.89 -9.93 13.79
C VAL A 536 -10.59 -9.26 12.46
N VAL A 537 -9.40 -9.53 11.93
CA VAL A 537 -8.97 -9.09 10.60
C VAL A 537 -8.83 -10.31 9.69
N LYS A 538 -9.40 -10.26 8.49
CA LYS A 538 -9.32 -11.29 7.45
C LYS A 538 -8.58 -10.72 6.24
N ASN A 539 -7.62 -11.48 5.69
CA ASN A 539 -6.89 -11.09 4.47
C ASN A 539 -7.73 -11.18 3.18
N LEU A 540 -8.76 -12.03 3.18
CA LEU A 540 -9.71 -12.26 2.10
C LEU A 540 -11.10 -11.70 2.43
N ARG A 541 -11.98 -11.71 1.43
CA ARG A 541 -13.41 -11.44 1.65
C ARG A 541 -14.03 -12.55 2.50
N VAL A 542 -14.77 -12.17 3.54
CA VAL A 542 -15.49 -13.11 4.41
C VAL A 542 -16.54 -13.87 3.59
N CYS A 543 -16.76 -15.16 3.86
CA CYS A 543 -17.81 -15.91 3.15
C CYS A 543 -19.21 -15.68 3.76
N GLY A 544 -20.27 -15.99 3.00
CA GLY A 544 -21.64 -15.75 3.45
C GLY A 544 -22.03 -16.54 4.71
N ASP A 545 -21.45 -17.73 4.89
CA ASP A 545 -21.66 -18.54 6.09
C ASP A 545 -21.01 -17.92 7.33
N CYS A 546 -19.72 -17.55 7.26
CA CYS A 546 -19.02 -16.87 8.34
C CYS A 546 -19.68 -15.54 8.73
N HIS A 547 -20.17 -14.78 7.75
CA HIS A 547 -20.92 -13.55 8.00
C HIS A 547 -22.22 -13.82 8.78
N SER A 548 -22.97 -14.85 8.39
CA SER A 548 -24.21 -15.25 9.07
C SER A 548 -23.96 -15.80 10.48
N VAL A 549 -22.90 -16.58 10.64
CA VAL A 549 -22.45 -17.09 11.95
C VAL A 549 -22.04 -15.95 12.86
N ALA A 550 -21.27 -14.98 12.39
CA ALA A 550 -20.88 -13.82 13.20
C ALA A 550 -22.09 -12.99 13.65
N LYS A 551 -23.11 -12.79 12.78
CA LYS A 551 -24.41 -12.21 13.18
C LYS A 551 -25.00 -12.97 14.37
N LEU A 552 -25.18 -14.28 14.24
CA LEU A 552 -25.82 -15.08 15.28
C LEU A 552 -25.00 -15.15 16.57
N ILE A 553 -23.67 -15.25 16.50
CA ILE A 553 -22.79 -15.19 17.67
C ILE A 553 -23.00 -13.87 18.42
N SER A 554 -23.06 -12.74 17.70
CA SER A 554 -23.26 -11.43 18.34
C SER A 554 -24.58 -11.33 19.13
N ARG A 555 -25.61 -12.05 18.70
CA ARG A 555 -26.90 -12.15 19.39
C ARG A 555 -26.86 -13.11 20.58
N VAL A 556 -26.32 -14.32 20.38
CA VAL A 556 -26.35 -15.40 21.37
C VAL A 556 -25.42 -15.12 22.55
N TYR A 557 -24.29 -14.47 22.29
CA TYR A 557 -23.31 -14.13 23.32
C TYR A 557 -23.42 -12.68 23.82
N ASP A 558 -24.38 -11.91 23.30
CA ASP A 558 -24.55 -10.47 23.55
C ASP A 558 -23.21 -9.73 23.48
N ARG A 559 -22.50 -9.95 22.37
CA ARG A 559 -21.12 -9.50 22.19
C ARG A 559 -20.92 -8.88 20.83
N GLU A 560 -20.38 -7.67 20.81
CA GLU A 560 -20.03 -7.01 19.57
C GLU A 560 -18.81 -7.68 18.92
N ILE A 561 -18.91 -7.94 17.61
CA ILE A 561 -17.83 -8.50 16.80
C ILE A 561 -17.54 -7.52 15.66
N LEU A 562 -16.30 -7.04 15.59
CA LEU A 562 -15.81 -6.25 14.48
C LEU A 562 -14.96 -7.17 13.60
N LEU A 563 -15.45 -7.48 12.41
CA LEU A 563 -14.74 -8.30 11.44
C LEU A 563 -14.35 -7.44 10.24
N ARG A 564 -13.06 -7.14 10.10
CA ARG A 564 -12.52 -6.48 8.93
C ARG A 564 -12.19 -7.50 7.86
N ASP A 565 -12.78 -7.38 6.68
CA ASP A 565 -12.32 -8.09 5.49
C ASP A 565 -11.38 -7.21 4.64
N ARG A 566 -11.01 -7.66 3.44
CA ARG A 566 -10.12 -6.88 2.56
C ARG A 566 -10.63 -5.46 2.23
N TYR A 567 -11.93 -5.22 2.28
CA TYR A 567 -12.54 -3.99 1.77
C TYR A 567 -13.26 -3.16 2.86
N ARG A 568 -13.85 -3.81 3.87
CA ARG A 568 -14.69 -3.14 4.86
C ARG A 568 -14.71 -3.85 6.21
N PHE A 569 -15.19 -3.13 7.20
CA PHE A 569 -15.67 -3.70 8.45
C PHE A 569 -17.12 -4.17 8.33
N HIS A 570 -17.37 -5.30 8.97
CA HIS A 570 -18.67 -5.82 9.34
C HIS A 570 -18.80 -5.68 10.85
N HIS A 571 -19.69 -4.78 11.29
CA HIS A 571 -19.96 -4.57 12.72
C HIS A 571 -21.17 -5.41 13.09
N PHE A 572 -20.95 -6.50 13.81
CA PHE A 572 -22.02 -7.40 14.25
C PHE A 572 -22.46 -7.08 15.67
N LYS A 573 -23.73 -6.74 15.82
CA LYS A 573 -24.33 -6.40 17.11
C LYS A 573 -25.77 -6.88 17.17
N GLY A 574 -26.11 -7.65 18.20
CA GLY A 574 -27.48 -8.11 18.45
C GLY A 574 -28.12 -8.93 17.31
N GLY A 575 -27.32 -9.58 16.46
CA GLY A 575 -27.85 -10.35 15.32
C GLY A 575 -27.84 -9.60 13.98
N HIS A 576 -27.47 -8.33 13.97
CA HIS A 576 -27.43 -7.50 12.77
C HIS A 576 -26.00 -7.17 12.38
N CYS A 577 -25.77 -6.89 11.09
CA CYS A 577 -24.50 -6.38 10.58
C CYS A 577 -24.69 -4.96 10.04
N SER A 578 -23.71 -4.08 10.24
CA SER A 578 -23.71 -2.72 9.68
C SER A 578 -23.77 -2.66 8.14
N CYS A 579 -23.50 -3.76 7.44
CA CYS A 579 -23.64 -3.83 5.99
C CYS A 579 -25.09 -4.00 5.51
N MET A 580 -26.05 -4.30 6.39
CA MET A 580 -27.45 -4.58 6.02
C MET A 580 -27.58 -5.67 4.93
N ASP A 581 -26.64 -6.63 4.92
CA ASP A 581 -26.49 -7.67 3.90
C ASP A 581 -26.23 -7.14 2.46
N TYR A 582 -25.87 -5.85 2.34
CA TYR A 582 -25.38 -5.20 1.12
C TYR A 582 -23.84 -5.11 1.14
N TRP A 583 -23.15 -6.14 0.65
CA TRP A 583 -21.68 -6.19 0.64
C TRP A 583 -21.08 -7.01 -0.48
#